data_AF-A0A4R1BFF6-F1
#
_entry.id   AF-A0A4R1BFF6-F1
#
_cell.length_a   1.000
_cell.length_b   1.000
_cell.length_c   1.000
_cell.angle_alpha   90.00
_cell.angle_beta   90.00
_cell.angle_gamma   90.00
#
_symmetry.space_group_name_H-M   'P 1'
#
loop_
_entity.id
_entity.type
_entity.pdbx_description
1 polymer ?
#
loop_
_entity_poly.entity_id
_entity_poly.type
_entity_poly.pdbx_seq_one_letter_code
_entity_poly.pdbx_strand_id
1 'polypeptide(L)'
;MKRAIALLFVIMASPAAHAFPSYASGDGFRGAELMTPEERQAHVARMQSFHTFDECETYTAAHEAELQKRAAERHVTLPPKNTVLFDGDPCKVMRFMGRIK
;
A
#
# COMPACT_ATOMS: atom_id res chain seq x y z
N MET A 1 38.77 15.31 -36.86
CA MET A 1 37.55 15.96 -36.32
C MET A 1 36.32 15.25 -36.87
N LYS A 2 35.70 14.34 -36.12
CA LYS A 2 34.39 13.79 -36.46
C LYS A 2 33.56 13.81 -35.18
N ARG A 3 32.58 14.72 -35.13
CA ARG A 3 31.67 14.92 -34.00
C ARG A 3 30.77 13.69 -33.91
N ALA A 4 31.02 12.81 -32.95
CA ALA A 4 30.10 11.73 -32.63
C ALA A 4 28.96 12.31 -31.80
N ILE A 5 27.77 12.21 -32.36
CA ILE A 5 26.50 12.74 -31.85
C ILE A 5 26.11 11.99 -30.57
N ALA A 6 25.70 12.76 -29.56
CA ALA A 6 25.23 12.32 -28.27
C ALA A 6 23.97 11.45 -28.37
N LEU A 7 23.94 10.35 -27.62
CA LEU A 7 22.73 9.61 -27.29
C LEU A 7 22.44 9.83 -25.80
N LEU A 8 21.69 10.89 -25.50
CA LEU A 8 21.08 11.11 -24.19
C LEU A 8 19.88 10.16 -24.08
N PHE A 9 20.02 9.06 -23.34
CA PHE A 9 18.89 8.24 -22.91
C PHE A 9 18.10 9.03 -21.85
N VAL A 10 17.00 9.65 -22.26
CA VAL A 10 16.02 10.21 -21.34
C VAL A 10 15.25 9.02 -20.74
N ILE A 11 15.60 8.65 -19.50
CA ILE A 11 14.82 7.72 -18.70
C ILE A 11 13.54 8.47 -18.30
N MET A 12 12.42 8.16 -18.97
CA MET A 12 11.11 8.56 -18.49
C MET A 12 10.82 7.86 -17.16
N ALA A 13 11.07 8.56 -16.06
CA ALA A 13 10.61 8.16 -14.74
C ALA A 13 9.08 8.15 -14.76
N SER A 14 8.50 6.95 -14.79
CA SER A 14 7.05 6.76 -14.75
C SER A 14 6.50 7.26 -13.41
N PRO A 15 5.50 8.16 -13.40
CA PRO A 15 4.94 8.72 -12.16
C PRO A 15 4.20 7.68 -11.31
N ALA A 16 3.90 6.50 -11.85
CA ALA A 16 3.35 5.36 -11.10
C ALA A 16 4.25 4.99 -9.90
N ALA A 17 5.56 5.18 -10.00
CA ALA A 17 6.50 4.87 -8.93
C ALA A 17 6.44 5.81 -7.72
N HIS A 18 5.55 6.81 -7.65
CA HIS A 18 5.46 7.72 -6.50
C HIS A 18 4.31 7.40 -5.53
N ALA A 19 3.34 6.57 -5.94
CA ALA A 19 2.27 6.12 -5.05
C ALA A 19 2.62 4.85 -4.25
N PHE A 20 3.58 4.06 -4.74
CA PHE A 20 4.01 2.80 -4.14
C PHE A 20 5.15 2.85 -3.12
N PRO A 21 6.11 3.81 -3.14
CA PRO A 21 7.26 3.78 -2.23
C PRO A 21 6.85 3.93 -0.76
N SER A 22 5.89 4.82 -0.47
CA SER A 22 5.40 5.01 0.89
C SER A 22 4.65 3.78 1.39
N TYR A 23 3.88 3.11 0.53
CA TYR A 23 3.24 1.85 0.90
C TYR A 23 4.29 0.77 1.19
N ALA A 24 5.31 0.64 0.34
CA ALA A 24 6.39 -0.33 0.52
C ALA A 24 7.24 -0.06 1.77
N SER A 25 7.41 1.21 2.18
CA SER A 25 8.08 1.57 3.44
C SER A 25 7.18 1.36 4.67
N GLY A 26 5.90 1.04 4.48
CA GLY A 26 4.92 0.87 5.55
C GLY A 26 4.35 2.19 6.10
N ASP A 27 4.66 3.33 5.49
CA ASP A 27 4.15 4.64 5.92
C ASP A 27 2.90 5.07 5.12
N GLY A 28 2.68 4.48 3.95
CA GLY A 28 1.72 4.93 2.95
C GLY A 28 0.35 4.28 3.02
N PHE A 29 -0.02 3.66 4.13
CA PHE A 29 -1.35 3.09 4.33
C PHE A 29 -2.04 3.73 5.54
N ARG A 30 -3.38 3.75 5.49
CA ARG A 30 -4.23 4.34 6.52
C ARG A 30 -4.04 3.62 7.87
N GLY A 31 -3.79 4.38 8.94
CA GLY A 31 -3.62 3.83 10.29
C GLY A 31 -2.19 3.37 10.60
N ALA A 32 -1.24 3.57 9.69
CA ALA A 32 0.18 3.32 9.93
C ALA A 32 0.69 4.02 11.19
N GLU A 33 0.22 5.23 11.49
CA GLU A 33 0.57 6.00 12.70
C GLU A 33 0.15 5.34 14.02
N LEU A 34 -0.75 4.36 13.98
CA LEU A 34 -1.21 3.58 15.15
C LEU A 34 -0.37 2.32 15.38
N MET A 35 0.63 2.08 14.55
CA MET A 35 1.45 0.88 14.54
C MET A 35 2.93 1.19 14.77
N THR A 36 3.69 0.23 15.27
CA THR A 36 5.15 0.35 15.33
C THR A 36 5.77 0.16 13.95
N PRO A 37 7.01 0.63 13.70
CA PRO A 37 7.71 0.37 12.43
C PRO A 37 7.75 -1.11 12.04
N GLU A 38 7.96 -2.01 13.01
CA GLU A 38 8.02 -3.45 12.81
C GLU A 38 6.66 -4.02 12.40
N GLU A 39 5.58 -3.58 13.06
CA GLU A 39 4.21 -4.00 12.72
C GLU A 39 3.84 -3.55 11.29
N ARG A 40 4.26 -2.35 10.88
CA ARG A 40 4.01 -1.83 9.52
C ARG A 40 4.73 -2.65 8.47
N GLN A 41 5.98 -3.00 8.71
CA GLN A 41 6.76 -3.87 7.82
C GLN A 41 6.15 -5.28 7.75
N ALA A 42 5.71 -5.82 8.88
CA ALA A 42 5.02 -7.11 8.93
C ALA A 42 3.70 -7.06 8.15
N HIS A 43 2.94 -5.97 8.24
CA HIS A 43 1.72 -5.77 7.46
C HIS A 43 2.01 -5.75 5.96
N VAL A 44 3.00 -4.96 5.51
CA VAL A 44 3.40 -4.91 4.09
C VAL A 44 3.83 -6.28 3.59
N ALA A 45 4.69 -6.99 4.34
CA ALA A 45 5.14 -8.33 3.99
C ALA A 45 3.96 -9.32 3.92
N ARG A 46 3.04 -9.24 4.87
CA ARG A 46 1.85 -10.10 4.92
C ARG A 46 0.94 -9.85 3.71
N MET A 47 0.65 -8.59 3.39
CA MET A 47 -0.14 -8.21 2.22
C MET A 47 0.49 -8.73 0.93
N GLN A 48 1.81 -8.69 0.81
CA GLN A 48 2.51 -9.22 -0.36
C GLN A 48 2.46 -10.74 -0.49
N SER A 49 2.17 -11.48 0.59
CA SER A 49 2.18 -12.94 0.64
C SER A 49 0.86 -13.61 0.23
N PHE A 50 -0.24 -12.86 0.13
CA PHE A 50 -1.53 -13.45 -0.21
C PHE A 50 -1.57 -13.92 -1.66
N HIS A 51 -2.32 -15.00 -1.91
CA HIS A 51 -2.54 -15.54 -3.25
C HIS A 51 -4.01 -15.51 -3.65
N THR A 52 -4.91 -15.44 -2.69
CA THR A 52 -6.36 -15.43 -2.91
C THR A 52 -6.99 -14.16 -2.35
N PHE A 53 -8.07 -13.72 -2.98
CA PHE A 53 -8.86 -12.59 -2.53
C PHE A 53 -9.44 -12.81 -1.12
N ASP A 54 -9.90 -14.02 -0.82
CA ASP A 54 -10.55 -14.36 0.46
C ASP A 54 -9.59 -14.28 1.66
N GLU A 55 -8.36 -14.77 1.49
CA GLU A 55 -7.30 -14.64 2.51
C GLU A 55 -6.95 -13.17 2.77
N CYS A 56 -6.87 -12.38 1.70
CA CYS A 56 -6.57 -10.96 1.78
C CYS A 56 -7.68 -10.22 2.55
N GLU A 57 -8.94 -10.41 2.15
CA GLU A 57 -10.09 -9.76 2.78
C GLU A 57 -10.21 -10.12 4.26
N THR A 58 -10.08 -11.41 4.59
CA THR A 58 -10.12 -11.88 5.98
C THR A 58 -9.06 -11.18 6.83
N TYR A 59 -7.84 -11.08 6.31
CA TYR A 59 -6.75 -10.40 7.02
C TYR A 59 -6.98 -8.89 7.12
N THR A 60 -7.36 -8.22 6.04
CA THR A 60 -7.56 -6.76 6.01
C THR A 60 -8.73 -6.35 6.90
N ALA A 61 -9.81 -7.15 6.98
CA ALA A 61 -10.91 -6.91 7.90
C ALA A 61 -10.47 -7.01 9.37
N ALA A 62 -9.70 -8.03 9.72
CA ALA A 62 -9.14 -8.18 11.07
C ALA A 62 -8.17 -7.03 11.40
N HIS A 63 -7.35 -6.63 10.43
CA HIS A 63 -6.41 -5.53 10.58
C HIS A 63 -7.12 -4.19 10.79
N GLU A 64 -8.18 -3.90 10.02
CA GLU A 64 -9.01 -2.70 10.19
C GLU A 64 -9.65 -2.68 11.59
N ALA A 65 -10.19 -3.79 12.08
CA ALA A 65 -10.79 -3.86 13.41
C ALA A 65 -9.78 -3.54 14.52
N GLU A 66 -8.55 -4.05 14.41
CA GLU A 66 -7.46 -3.76 15.33
C GLU A 66 -7.08 -2.27 15.29
N LEU A 67 -6.99 -1.67 14.10
CA LEU A 67 -6.71 -0.24 13.96
C LEU A 67 -7.82 0.62 14.58
N GLN A 68 -9.09 0.25 14.39
CA GLN A 68 -10.24 0.95 15.00
C GLN A 68 -10.20 0.86 16.52
N LYS A 69 -9.85 -0.32 17.08
CA LYS A 69 -9.68 -0.50 18.51
C LYS A 69 -8.57 0.40 19.06
N ARG A 70 -7.39 0.39 18.44
CA ARG A 70 -6.25 1.23 18.84
C ARG A 70 -6.57 2.71 18.74
N ALA A 71 -7.30 3.12 17.71
CA ALA A 71 -7.77 4.49 17.53
C ALA A 71 -8.69 4.91 18.69
N ALA A 72 -9.65 4.06 19.05
CA ALA A 72 -10.54 4.30 20.18
C ALA A 72 -9.78 4.39 21.52
N GLU A 73 -8.85 3.47 21.77
CA GLU A 73 -8.01 3.45 22.98
C GLU A 73 -7.14 4.71 23.11
N ARG A 74 -6.67 5.26 21.98
CA ARG A 74 -5.85 6.48 21.93
C ARG A 74 -6.68 7.76 21.77
N HIS A 75 -8.01 7.66 21.76
CA HIS A 75 -8.93 8.77 21.54
C HIS A 75 -8.66 9.55 20.24
N VAL A 76 -8.24 8.86 19.18
CA VAL A 76 -8.03 9.42 17.84
C VAL A 76 -9.04 8.84 16.86
N THR A 77 -9.41 9.63 15.85
CA THR A 77 -10.30 9.18 14.79
C THR A 77 -9.49 8.82 13.56
N LEU A 78 -9.65 7.60 13.05
CA LEU A 78 -9.04 7.23 11.77
C LEU A 78 -9.65 8.06 10.63
N PRO A 79 -8.84 8.58 9.70
CA PRO A 79 -9.37 9.31 8.54
C PRO A 79 -10.31 8.39 7.74
N PRO A 80 -11.23 8.92 6.92
CA PRO A 80 -12.07 8.07 6.07
C PRO A 80 -11.22 7.28 5.06
N LYS A 81 -11.70 6.11 4.63
CA LYS A 81 -11.08 5.37 3.52
C LYS A 81 -11.14 6.21 2.24
N ASN A 82 -10.11 6.13 1.42
CA ASN A 82 -10.14 6.76 0.10
C ASN A 82 -11.00 5.91 -0.84
N THR A 83 -12.24 6.31 -1.06
CA THR A 83 -13.21 5.55 -1.87
C THR A 83 -13.12 5.82 -3.37
N VAL A 84 -12.23 6.70 -3.83
CA VAL A 84 -12.12 7.07 -5.25
C VAL A 84 -11.68 5.88 -6.10
N LEU A 85 -10.85 5.00 -5.55
CA LEU A 85 -10.31 3.85 -6.24
C LEU A 85 -10.65 2.57 -5.46
N PHE A 86 -11.44 1.69 -6.09
CA PHE A 86 -11.87 0.41 -5.53
C PHE A 86 -12.41 0.49 -4.08
N ASP A 87 -13.18 1.54 -3.74
CA ASP A 87 -13.73 1.75 -2.39
C ASP A 87 -12.69 1.86 -1.26
N GLY A 88 -11.41 2.04 -1.60
CA GLY A 88 -10.30 2.05 -0.65
C GLY A 88 -9.92 0.65 -0.15
N ASP A 89 -10.29 -0.38 -0.89
CA ASP A 89 -10.01 -1.78 -0.60
C ASP A 89 -8.69 -2.22 -1.27
N PRO A 90 -7.64 -2.51 -0.49
CA PRO A 90 -6.35 -2.92 -1.04
C PRO A 90 -6.39 -4.30 -1.72
N CYS A 91 -7.30 -5.19 -1.30
CA CYS A 91 -7.45 -6.52 -1.88
C CYS A 91 -8.06 -6.44 -3.29
N LYS A 92 -9.02 -5.53 -3.51
CA LYS A 92 -9.54 -5.25 -4.86
C LYS A 92 -8.45 -4.69 -5.78
N VAL A 93 -7.58 -3.81 -5.28
CA VAL A 93 -6.41 -3.32 -6.06
C VAL A 93 -5.50 -4.47 -6.44
N MET A 94 -5.12 -5.32 -5.48
CA MET A 94 -4.24 -6.45 -5.71
C MET A 94 -4.83 -7.46 -6.70
N ARG A 95 -6.14 -7.72 -6.63
CA ARG A 95 -6.84 -8.59 -7.58
C ARG A 95 -6.86 -7.97 -8.97
N PHE A 96 -7.16 -6.68 -9.08
CA PHE A 96 -7.13 -5.95 -10.35
C PHE A 96 -5.73 -5.96 -11.00
N MET A 97 -4.67 -5.87 -10.19
CA MET A 97 -3.28 -6.01 -10.63
C MET A 97 -2.88 -7.45 -10.99
N GLY A 98 -3.76 -8.44 -10.82
CA GLY A 98 -3.48 -9.85 -11.07
C GLY A 98 -2.51 -10.49 -10.07
N ARG A 99 -2.29 -9.86 -8.90
CA ARG A 99 -1.40 -10.39 -7.85
C ARG A 99 -2.03 -11.51 -7.04
N ILE A 100 -3.34 -11.44 -6.86
CA ILE A 100 -4.15 -12.42 -6.16
C ILE A 100 -5.34 -12.80 -7.03
N LYS A 101 -5.82 -14.03 -6.87
CA LYS A 101 -6.96 -14.59 -7.62
C LYS A 101 -8.27 -14.34 -6.88
#